data_AF-A0A850C9Z3-F1
#
_entry.id   AF-A0A850C9Z3-F1
#
_cell.length_a   1.000
_cell.length_b   1.000
_cell.length_c   1.000
_cell.angle_alpha   90.00
_cell.angle_beta   90.00
_cell.angle_gamma   90.00
#
_symmetry.space_group_name_H-M   'P 1'
#
loop_
_entity.id
_entity.type
_entity.pdbx_description
1 polymer ?
#
loop_
_entity_poly.entity_id
_entity_poly.type
_entity_poly.pdbx_seq_one_letter_code
_entity_poly.pdbx_strand_id
1 'polypeptide(L)'
;MTKTDTYPGWRTVLEENRSLIEAHAPRFRNAPHFPVSAMLAEHALNSQGPTRQALAKESGIGKMQRALVKVGAAGKALVAANVVRAVRTEFSRLAISAQEDMKAYDPDPETANRLKEEKKQALNARRTETKKANLALRVETQRAKIEVQGRLRAHLQELEEALLNELEKANKAALESLPQRIDIALQGIAARLSGELHQRFVLLAERVLRQVFTEDELMQATNSISAGLRAAASGRARRDANQDGALLMASSAGVAMMAGRAVTAGAGMIGLTAVAGSVASVALTASGVGIGLAAAAFLLYRRKIQGDRQAAKQWVQRVIAEARANLNEEIGFRFTEVEFVFNSTLDDALERRAAEFDARISAAENAAKADQAARAKKQAALKQRRDSMAQKVKQLDEVLAKARTLVPGDEESDG
;
A
#
# COMPACT_ATOMS: atom_id res chain seq x y z
N MET A 1 2.14 -1.12 -25.57
CA MET A 1 3.15 -1.07 -26.64
C MET A 1 2.82 0.12 -27.53
N THR A 2 3.75 1.06 -27.72
CA THR A 2 3.47 2.37 -28.30
C THR A 2 4.09 2.54 -29.69
N LYS A 3 3.74 3.62 -30.41
CA LYS A 3 4.31 4.03 -31.70
C LYS A 3 4.06 3.04 -32.85
N THR A 4 2.89 2.42 -32.87
CA THR A 4 2.52 1.46 -33.93
C THR A 4 2.35 2.11 -35.31
N ASP A 5 2.21 3.43 -35.35
CA ASP A 5 2.21 4.27 -36.55
C ASP A 5 3.59 4.38 -37.21
N THR A 6 4.66 4.45 -36.40
CA THR A 6 6.02 4.69 -36.88
C THR A 6 6.70 3.40 -37.33
N TYR A 7 6.35 2.26 -36.74
CA TYR A 7 7.05 0.99 -36.94
C TYR A 7 6.13 -0.07 -37.56
N PRO A 8 6.20 -0.35 -38.87
CA PRO A 8 5.33 -1.33 -39.54
C PRO A 8 5.46 -2.77 -38.99
N GLY A 9 6.65 -3.15 -38.53
CA GLY A 9 6.97 -4.46 -37.95
C GLY A 9 6.51 -4.68 -36.50
N TRP A 10 5.68 -3.77 -35.97
CA TRP A 10 5.24 -3.80 -34.57
C TRP A 10 4.57 -5.14 -34.17
N ARG A 11 3.88 -5.80 -35.10
CA ARG A 11 3.21 -7.09 -34.83
C ARG A 11 4.20 -8.20 -34.45
N THR A 12 5.33 -8.26 -35.14
CA THR A 12 6.41 -9.21 -34.84
C THR A 12 6.99 -8.95 -33.46
N VAL A 13 7.27 -7.68 -33.15
CA VAL A 13 7.79 -7.25 -31.83
C VAL A 13 6.79 -7.57 -30.71
N LEU A 14 5.48 -7.43 -30.96
CA LEU A 14 4.46 -7.80 -29.99
C LEU A 14 4.50 -9.31 -29.67
N GLU A 15 4.67 -10.13 -30.70
CA GLU A 15 4.70 -11.58 -30.55
C GLU A 15 5.98 -12.04 -29.84
N GLU A 16 7.13 -11.49 -30.20
CA GLU A 16 8.39 -11.74 -29.48
C GLU A 16 8.32 -11.31 -28.01
N ASN A 17 7.69 -10.18 -27.72
CA ASN A 17 7.48 -9.74 -26.34
C ASN A 17 6.61 -10.73 -25.55
N ARG A 18 5.60 -11.34 -26.20
CA ARG A 18 4.78 -12.37 -25.55
C ARG A 18 5.58 -13.62 -25.26
N SER A 19 6.38 -14.10 -26.21
CA SER A 19 7.24 -15.27 -25.98
C SER A 19 8.27 -15.02 -24.87
N LEU A 20 8.83 -13.80 -24.80
CA LEU A 20 9.76 -13.42 -23.72
C LEU A 20 9.07 -13.37 -22.36
N ILE A 21 7.84 -12.85 -22.30
CA ILE A 21 7.06 -12.82 -21.06
C ILE A 21 6.69 -14.23 -20.61
N GLU A 22 6.31 -15.10 -21.55
CA GLU A 22 6.02 -16.50 -21.25
C GLU A 22 7.25 -17.23 -20.70
N ALA A 23 8.43 -17.01 -21.29
CA ALA A 23 9.67 -17.63 -20.85
C ALA A 23 10.21 -17.11 -19.51
N HIS A 24 10.15 -15.80 -19.28
CA HIS A 24 10.85 -15.15 -18.14
C HIS A 24 9.94 -14.60 -17.06
N ALA A 25 8.65 -14.41 -17.34
CA ALA A 25 7.67 -13.93 -16.36
C ALA A 25 6.30 -14.61 -16.52
N PRO A 26 6.19 -15.94 -16.28
CA PRO A 26 4.98 -16.71 -16.55
C PRO A 26 3.72 -16.17 -15.86
N ARG A 27 3.86 -15.52 -14.69
CA ARG A 27 2.76 -14.86 -13.97
C ARG A 27 2.05 -13.76 -14.78
N PHE A 28 2.70 -13.21 -15.81
CA PHE A 28 2.14 -12.17 -16.67
C PHE A 28 1.76 -12.70 -18.06
N ARG A 29 1.79 -14.02 -18.30
CA ARG A 29 1.43 -14.61 -19.60
C ARG A 29 0.05 -14.19 -20.12
N ASN A 30 -0.91 -14.01 -19.19
CA ASN A 30 -2.29 -13.65 -19.51
C ASN A 30 -2.51 -12.13 -19.48
N ALA A 31 -1.46 -11.31 -19.31
CA ALA A 31 -1.58 -9.87 -19.26
C ALA A 31 -2.05 -9.33 -20.63
N PRO A 32 -3.09 -8.48 -20.69
CA PRO A 32 -3.56 -7.95 -21.96
C PRO A 32 -2.57 -6.93 -22.53
N HIS A 33 -2.19 -7.11 -23.79
CA HIS A 33 -1.31 -6.19 -24.50
C HIS A 33 -2.09 -5.21 -25.37
N PHE A 34 -1.85 -3.91 -25.18
CA PHE A 34 -2.49 -2.85 -25.96
C PHE A 34 -1.47 -2.19 -26.91
N PRO A 35 -1.51 -2.50 -28.21
CA PRO A 35 -0.80 -1.73 -29.23
C PRO A 35 -1.52 -0.39 -29.43
N VAL A 36 -0.80 0.72 -29.27
CA VAL A 36 -1.37 2.07 -29.35
C VAL A 36 -0.49 3.04 -30.12
N SER A 37 -1.13 4.01 -30.76
CA SER A 37 -0.50 5.17 -31.38
C SER A 37 -1.11 6.46 -30.82
N ALA A 38 -0.29 7.25 -30.14
CA ALA A 38 -0.71 8.57 -29.65
C ALA A 38 -0.92 9.55 -30.82
N MET A 39 -0.06 9.49 -31.84
CA MET A 39 -0.13 10.34 -33.02
C MET A 39 -1.42 10.12 -33.81
N LEU A 40 -1.81 8.86 -34.08
CA LEU A 40 -3.08 8.58 -34.78
C LEU A 40 -4.29 9.02 -33.95
N ALA A 41 -4.23 8.91 -32.62
CA ALA A 41 -5.30 9.40 -31.75
C ALA A 41 -5.41 10.93 -31.79
N GLU A 42 -4.29 11.65 -31.77
CA GLU A 42 -4.26 13.11 -31.90
C GLU A 42 -4.79 13.57 -33.26
N HIS A 43 -4.37 12.89 -34.34
CA HIS A 43 -4.90 13.15 -35.68
C HIS A 43 -6.40 12.86 -35.78
N ALA A 44 -6.90 11.84 -35.08
CA ALA A 44 -8.33 11.56 -35.01
C ALA A 44 -9.11 12.71 -34.35
N LEU A 45 -8.58 13.29 -33.27
CA LEU A 45 -9.21 14.44 -32.58
C LEU A 45 -9.32 15.65 -33.51
N ASN A 46 -8.30 15.90 -34.33
CA ASN A 46 -8.25 17.02 -35.28
C ASN A 46 -9.02 16.76 -36.59
N SER A 47 -9.39 15.52 -36.87
CA SER A 47 -10.17 15.13 -38.06
C SER A 47 -11.68 15.18 -37.79
N GLN A 48 -12.52 15.14 -38.83
CA GLN A 48 -13.99 15.05 -38.70
C GLN A 48 -14.57 13.87 -39.48
N GLY A 49 -15.84 13.55 -39.22
CA GLY A 49 -16.60 12.56 -40.01
C GLY A 49 -16.04 11.13 -39.94
N PRO A 50 -16.16 10.35 -41.03
CA PRO A 50 -15.70 8.96 -41.11
C PRO A 50 -14.19 8.79 -40.83
N THR A 51 -13.37 9.75 -41.25
CA THR A 51 -11.91 9.73 -41.05
C THR A 51 -11.52 9.75 -39.56
N ARG A 52 -12.23 10.54 -38.75
CA ARG A 52 -12.06 10.53 -37.28
C ARG A 52 -12.28 9.14 -36.70
N GLN A 53 -13.34 8.45 -37.13
CA GLN A 53 -13.68 7.12 -36.60
C GLN A 53 -12.66 6.06 -37.00
N ALA A 54 -12.17 6.11 -38.25
CA ALA A 54 -11.12 5.21 -38.73
C ALA A 54 -9.82 5.40 -37.95
N LEU A 55 -9.32 6.64 -37.84
CA LEU A 55 -8.09 6.95 -37.11
C LEU A 55 -8.20 6.62 -35.61
N ALA A 56 -9.35 6.91 -34.99
CA ALA A 56 -9.58 6.56 -33.59
C ALA A 56 -9.56 5.04 -33.37
N LYS A 57 -10.12 4.25 -34.30
CA LYS A 57 -10.11 2.79 -34.24
C LYS A 57 -8.69 2.21 -34.44
N GLU A 58 -7.94 2.75 -35.40
CA GLU A 58 -6.56 2.32 -35.69
C GLU A 58 -5.57 2.70 -34.58
N SER A 59 -5.80 3.83 -33.89
CA SER A 59 -4.95 4.27 -32.78
C SER A 59 -4.85 3.28 -31.61
N GLY A 60 -5.79 2.35 -31.48
CA GLY A 60 -5.86 1.38 -30.38
C GLY A 60 -6.22 1.96 -29.01
N ILE A 61 -6.24 3.29 -28.83
CA ILE A 61 -6.48 3.95 -27.53
C ILE A 61 -7.86 3.60 -26.97
N GLY A 62 -8.90 3.52 -27.80
CA GLY A 62 -10.24 3.15 -27.33
C GLY A 62 -10.30 1.75 -26.70
N LYS A 63 -9.51 0.78 -27.19
CA LYS A 63 -9.42 -0.56 -26.57
C LYS A 63 -8.73 -0.48 -25.21
N MET A 64 -7.64 0.28 -25.11
CA MET A 64 -6.92 0.51 -23.86
C MET A 64 -7.80 1.20 -22.81
N GLN A 65 -8.53 2.25 -23.20
CA GLN A 65 -9.44 2.98 -22.31
C GLN A 65 -10.53 2.05 -21.74
N ARG A 66 -11.15 1.21 -22.57
CA ARG A 66 -12.15 0.24 -22.09
C ARG A 66 -11.57 -0.75 -21.08
N ALA A 67 -10.35 -1.23 -21.33
CA ALA A 67 -9.68 -2.12 -20.38
C ALA A 67 -9.35 -1.41 -19.06
N LEU A 68 -8.86 -0.16 -19.11
CA LEU A 68 -8.61 0.65 -17.91
C LEU A 68 -9.90 0.93 -17.14
N VAL A 69 -11.02 1.19 -17.83
CA VAL A 69 -12.33 1.35 -17.19
C VAL A 69 -12.75 0.05 -16.50
N LYS A 70 -12.55 -1.12 -17.11
CA LYS A 70 -12.85 -2.43 -16.50
C LYS A 70 -12.02 -2.65 -15.22
N VAL A 71 -10.72 -2.36 -15.26
CA VAL A 71 -9.84 -2.45 -14.08
C VAL A 71 -10.23 -1.43 -13.00
N GLY A 72 -10.53 -0.19 -13.39
CA GLY A 72 -10.99 0.85 -12.48
C GLY A 72 -12.33 0.53 -11.82
N ALA A 73 -13.27 -0.08 -12.57
CA ALA A 73 -14.54 -0.55 -12.04
C ALA A 73 -14.35 -1.68 -11.02
N ALA A 74 -13.46 -2.64 -11.31
CA ALA A 74 -13.08 -3.68 -10.35
C ALA A 74 -12.47 -3.07 -9.07
N GLY A 75 -11.62 -2.04 -9.20
CA GLY A 75 -11.08 -1.29 -8.06
C GLY A 75 -12.16 -0.63 -7.21
N LYS A 76 -13.15 0.03 -7.83
CA LYS A 76 -14.31 0.62 -7.13
C LYS A 76 -15.15 -0.45 -6.43
N ALA A 77 -15.37 -1.60 -7.08
CA ALA A 77 -16.07 -2.73 -6.49
C ALA A 77 -15.32 -3.30 -5.27
N LEU A 78 -13.99 -3.38 -5.32
CA LEU A 78 -13.16 -3.81 -4.18
C LEU A 78 -13.24 -2.81 -3.01
N VAL A 79 -13.19 -1.50 -3.28
CA VAL A 79 -13.38 -0.48 -2.24
C VAL A 79 -14.77 -0.59 -1.62
N ALA A 80 -15.81 -0.69 -2.44
CA ALA A 80 -17.18 -0.88 -1.97
C ALA A 80 -17.30 -2.15 -1.12
N ALA A 81 -16.75 -3.28 -1.58
CA ALA A 81 -16.74 -4.54 -0.83
C ALA A 81 -15.99 -4.41 0.50
N ASN A 82 -14.88 -3.66 0.55
CA ASN A 82 -14.16 -3.40 1.80
C ASN A 82 -14.98 -2.55 2.77
N VAL A 83 -15.70 -1.54 2.28
CA VAL A 83 -16.63 -0.75 3.09
C VAL A 83 -17.75 -1.65 3.63
N VAL A 84 -18.34 -2.49 2.79
CA VAL A 84 -19.38 -3.45 3.20
C VAL A 84 -18.84 -4.44 4.26
N ARG A 85 -17.61 -4.95 4.10
CA ARG A 85 -16.96 -5.80 5.12
C ARG A 85 -16.77 -5.06 6.45
N ALA A 86 -16.29 -3.81 6.41
CA ALA A 86 -16.13 -3.00 7.61
C ALA A 86 -17.48 -2.79 8.33
N VAL A 87 -18.52 -2.42 7.58
CA VAL A 87 -19.88 -2.24 8.12
C VAL A 87 -20.45 -3.56 8.67
N ARG A 88 -20.22 -4.68 8.00
CA ARG A 88 -20.63 -6.01 8.47
C ARG A 88 -19.96 -6.35 9.80
N THR A 89 -18.65 -6.13 9.91
CA THR A 89 -17.90 -6.36 11.15
C THR A 89 -18.45 -5.51 12.30
N GLU A 90 -18.75 -4.23 12.05
CA GLU A 90 -19.34 -3.34 13.04
C GLU A 90 -20.75 -3.80 13.48
N PHE A 91 -21.61 -4.22 12.55
CA PHE A 91 -22.93 -4.75 12.92
C PHE A 91 -22.84 -6.08 13.68
N SER A 92 -21.89 -6.94 13.33
CA SER A 92 -21.62 -8.17 14.08
C SER A 92 -21.17 -7.86 15.50
N ARG A 93 -20.25 -6.89 15.68
CA ARG A 93 -19.82 -6.43 17.01
C ARG A 93 -21.00 -5.88 17.82
N LEU A 94 -21.84 -5.03 17.23
CA LEU A 94 -23.02 -4.48 17.90
C LEU A 94 -24.04 -5.57 18.28
N ALA A 95 -24.19 -6.62 17.47
CA ALA A 95 -25.05 -7.74 17.79
C ALA A 95 -24.51 -8.57 18.98
N ILE A 96 -23.20 -8.81 19.01
CA ILE A 96 -22.53 -9.50 20.13
C ILE A 96 -22.64 -8.66 21.41
N SER A 97 -22.33 -7.36 21.34
CA SER A 97 -22.45 -6.45 22.49
C SER A 97 -23.89 -6.37 23.00
N ALA A 98 -24.91 -6.30 22.13
CA ALA A 98 -26.31 -6.34 22.56
C ALA A 98 -26.69 -7.66 23.23
N GLN A 99 -26.14 -8.79 22.78
CA GLN A 99 -26.34 -10.10 23.40
C GLN A 99 -25.69 -10.18 24.78
N GLU A 100 -24.50 -9.60 24.94
CA GLU A 100 -23.81 -9.52 26.23
C GLU A 100 -24.51 -8.56 27.19
N ASP A 101 -25.00 -7.42 26.72
CA ASP A 101 -25.83 -6.50 27.51
C ASP A 101 -27.10 -7.21 27.98
N MET A 102 -27.75 -8.02 27.13
CA MET A 102 -28.91 -8.82 27.56
C MET A 102 -28.57 -9.79 28.70
N LYS A 103 -27.39 -10.42 28.68
CA LYS A 103 -26.90 -11.29 29.77
C LYS A 103 -26.60 -10.51 31.05
N ALA A 104 -26.11 -9.27 30.93
CA ALA A 104 -25.81 -8.41 32.07
C ALA A 104 -27.07 -7.84 32.76
N TYR A 105 -28.24 -7.91 32.14
CA TYR A 105 -29.52 -7.53 32.74
C TYR A 105 -30.20 -8.67 33.54
N ASP A 106 -29.53 -9.82 33.72
CA ASP A 106 -29.95 -10.90 34.63
C ASP A 106 -29.32 -10.66 36.02
N PRO A 107 -30.06 -10.78 37.14
CA PRO A 107 -29.73 -10.08 38.36
C PRO A 107 -28.68 -10.81 39.19
N ASP A 108 -27.56 -10.13 39.46
CA ASP A 108 -26.87 -10.25 40.76
C ASP A 108 -26.03 -8.98 41.03
N PRO A 109 -26.21 -8.22 42.13
CA PRO A 109 -25.29 -7.15 42.51
C PRO A 109 -23.82 -7.62 42.64
N GLU A 110 -23.57 -8.92 42.85
CA GLU A 110 -22.22 -9.47 42.73
C GLU A 110 -21.68 -9.48 41.29
N THR A 111 -22.52 -9.60 40.25
CA THR A 111 -22.04 -9.59 38.86
C THR A 111 -21.48 -8.25 38.43
N ALA A 112 -22.02 -7.12 38.92
CA ALA A 112 -21.45 -5.80 38.63
C ALA A 112 -20.07 -5.62 39.28
N ASN A 113 -19.88 -6.12 40.50
CA ASN A 113 -18.59 -6.11 41.17
C ASN A 113 -17.60 -7.12 40.56
N ARG A 114 -18.07 -8.32 40.15
CA ARG A 114 -17.26 -9.26 39.36
C ARG A 114 -16.86 -8.67 38.02
N LEU A 115 -17.75 -7.99 37.29
CA LEU A 115 -17.41 -7.33 36.02
C LEU A 115 -16.40 -6.21 36.20
N LYS A 116 -16.44 -5.46 37.31
CA LYS A 116 -15.41 -4.46 37.65
C LYS A 116 -14.06 -5.11 37.97
N GLU A 117 -14.07 -6.20 38.72
CA GLU A 117 -12.85 -6.93 39.08
C GLU A 117 -12.28 -7.69 37.87
N GLU A 118 -13.11 -8.34 37.07
CA GLU A 118 -12.78 -8.94 35.77
C GLU A 118 -12.25 -7.89 34.79
N LYS A 119 -12.85 -6.70 34.72
CA LYS A 119 -12.29 -5.59 33.93
C LYS A 119 -10.90 -5.21 34.42
N LYS A 120 -10.73 -5.05 35.75
CA LYS A 120 -9.43 -4.67 36.33
C LYS A 120 -8.37 -5.75 36.08
N GLN A 121 -8.73 -7.02 36.23
CA GLN A 121 -7.86 -8.16 35.97
C GLN A 121 -7.56 -8.30 34.47
N ALA A 122 -8.56 -8.19 33.59
CA ALA A 122 -8.40 -8.24 32.15
C ALA A 122 -7.57 -7.07 31.61
N LEU A 123 -7.79 -5.85 32.11
CA LEU A 123 -6.98 -4.68 31.72
C LEU A 123 -5.54 -4.79 32.24
N ASN A 124 -5.32 -5.30 33.45
CA ASN A 124 -3.96 -5.47 34.00
C ASN A 124 -3.19 -6.62 33.34
N ALA A 125 -3.86 -7.76 33.10
CA ALA A 125 -3.30 -8.87 32.35
C ALA A 125 -2.97 -8.43 30.92
N ARG A 126 -3.93 -7.77 30.24
CA ARG A 126 -3.70 -7.26 28.89
C ARG A 126 -2.64 -6.18 28.83
N ARG A 127 -2.58 -5.22 29.76
CA ARG A 127 -1.50 -4.20 29.76
C ARG A 127 -0.11 -4.84 29.87
N THR A 128 -0.01 -5.96 30.59
CA THR A 128 1.23 -6.73 30.70
C THR A 128 1.53 -7.52 29.42
N GLU A 129 0.53 -8.14 28.82
CA GLU A 129 0.63 -8.82 27.52
C GLU A 129 0.97 -7.86 26.38
N THR A 130 0.33 -6.69 26.32
CA THR A 130 0.62 -5.59 25.40
C THR A 130 2.06 -5.12 25.55
N LYS A 131 2.56 -4.94 26.77
CA LYS A 131 3.98 -4.59 27.00
C LYS A 131 4.92 -5.67 26.46
N LYS A 132 4.61 -6.94 26.70
CA LYS A 132 5.38 -8.08 26.17
C LYS A 132 5.32 -8.13 24.64
N ALA A 133 4.16 -7.84 24.06
CA ALA A 133 3.96 -7.79 22.61
C ALA A 133 4.70 -6.63 21.95
N ASN A 134 4.69 -5.44 22.55
CA ASN A 134 5.43 -4.29 22.05
C ASN A 134 6.95 -4.54 22.14
N LEU A 135 7.41 -5.23 23.18
CA LEU A 135 8.80 -5.66 23.26
C LEU A 135 9.13 -6.71 22.19
N ALA A 136 8.28 -7.72 22.02
CA ALA A 136 8.45 -8.75 20.99
C ALA A 136 8.44 -8.15 19.58
N LEU A 137 7.51 -7.24 19.30
CA LEU A 137 7.45 -6.46 18.06
C LEU A 137 8.75 -5.73 17.82
N ARG A 138 9.24 -4.97 18.81
CA ARG A 138 10.49 -4.20 18.66
C ARG A 138 11.67 -5.13 18.35
N VAL A 139 11.78 -6.26 19.04
CA VAL A 139 12.86 -7.24 18.79
C VAL A 139 12.74 -7.85 17.39
N GLU A 140 11.56 -8.33 17.00
CA GLU A 140 11.32 -8.91 15.68
C GLU A 140 11.52 -7.88 14.56
N THR A 141 11.16 -6.61 14.81
CA THR A 141 11.31 -5.53 13.84
C THR A 141 12.77 -5.16 13.63
N GLN A 142 13.54 -5.05 14.72
CA GLN A 142 14.99 -4.82 14.62
C GLN A 142 15.70 -6.02 13.96
N ARG A 143 15.30 -7.25 14.29
CA ARG A 143 15.82 -8.46 13.64
C ARG A 143 15.54 -8.46 12.15
N ALA A 144 14.29 -8.18 11.76
CA ALA A 144 13.89 -8.11 10.35
C ALA A 144 14.62 -6.99 9.60
N LYS A 145 14.82 -5.83 10.24
CA LYS A 145 15.60 -4.72 9.69
C LYS A 145 17.04 -5.12 9.40
N ILE A 146 17.72 -5.73 10.38
CA ILE A 146 19.12 -6.19 10.22
C ILE A 146 19.24 -7.21 9.08
N GLU A 147 18.30 -8.17 9.01
CA GLU A 147 18.32 -9.19 7.95
C GLU A 147 18.12 -8.57 6.56
N VAL A 148 17.20 -7.62 6.42
CA VAL A 148 16.96 -6.91 5.15
C VAL A 148 18.17 -6.07 4.75
N GLN A 149 18.78 -5.36 5.70
CA GLN A 149 20.02 -4.61 5.44
C GLN A 149 21.19 -5.52 5.04
N GLY A 150 21.29 -6.71 5.65
CA GLY A 150 22.26 -7.74 5.30
C GLY A 150 22.08 -8.24 3.86
N ARG A 151 20.84 -8.54 3.46
CA ARG A 151 20.50 -8.95 2.08
C ARG A 151 20.77 -7.86 1.06
N LEU A 152 20.40 -6.62 1.36
CA LEU A 152 20.71 -5.48 0.51
C LEU A 152 22.22 -5.37 0.27
N ARG A 153 23.02 -5.51 1.34
CA ARG A 153 24.47 -5.49 1.23
C ARG A 153 24.99 -6.61 0.32
N ALA A 154 24.49 -7.84 0.47
CA ALA A 154 24.88 -8.97 -0.37
C ALA A 154 24.55 -8.71 -1.85
N HIS A 155 23.32 -8.27 -2.16
CA HIS A 155 22.91 -7.99 -3.54
C HIS A 155 23.68 -6.84 -4.19
N LEU A 156 23.99 -5.79 -3.44
CA LEU A 156 24.81 -4.69 -3.95
C LEU A 156 26.26 -5.11 -4.17
N GLN A 157 26.80 -5.99 -3.32
CA GLN A 157 28.14 -6.55 -3.50
C GLN A 157 28.20 -7.48 -4.72
N GLU A 158 27.21 -8.37 -4.89
CA GLU A 158 27.08 -9.22 -6.08
C GLU A 158 27.00 -8.38 -7.37
N LEU A 159 26.23 -7.28 -7.33
CA LEU A 159 26.13 -6.33 -8.44
C LEU A 159 27.46 -5.63 -8.71
N GLU A 160 28.15 -5.16 -7.66
CA GLU A 160 29.46 -4.53 -7.79
C GLU A 160 30.48 -5.47 -8.44
N GLU A 161 30.60 -6.70 -7.93
CA GLU A 161 31.51 -7.72 -8.46
C GLU A 161 31.17 -8.05 -9.92
N ALA A 162 29.89 -8.23 -10.27
CA ALA A 162 29.45 -8.48 -11.63
C ALA A 162 29.83 -7.32 -12.58
N LEU A 163 29.56 -6.08 -12.18
CA LEU A 163 29.88 -4.89 -12.99
C LEU A 163 31.38 -4.68 -13.14
N LEU A 164 32.17 -4.91 -12.09
CA LEU A 164 33.63 -4.80 -12.16
C LEU A 164 34.23 -5.87 -13.08
N ASN A 165 33.74 -7.11 -13.02
CA ASN A 165 34.14 -8.20 -13.91
C ASN A 165 33.77 -7.91 -15.38
N GLU A 166 32.59 -7.34 -15.64
CA GLU A 166 32.19 -6.91 -16.97
C GLU A 166 33.08 -5.76 -17.49
N LEU A 167 33.41 -4.80 -16.63
CA LEU A 167 34.26 -3.65 -16.97
C LEU A 167 35.68 -4.05 -17.38
N GLU A 168 36.20 -5.17 -16.88
CA GLU A 168 37.50 -5.69 -17.30
C GLU A 168 37.52 -6.09 -18.78
N LYS A 169 36.39 -6.59 -19.29
CA LYS A 169 36.22 -7.04 -20.68
C LYS A 169 35.51 -6.00 -21.56
N ALA A 170 35.09 -4.87 -20.98
CA ALA A 170 34.25 -3.88 -21.65
C ALA A 170 34.97 -3.15 -22.79
N ASN A 171 34.25 -3.00 -23.91
CA ASN A 171 34.62 -2.11 -25.02
C ASN A 171 34.03 -0.71 -24.82
N LYS A 172 34.34 0.23 -25.72
CA LYS A 172 33.87 1.61 -25.64
C LYS A 172 32.33 1.72 -25.61
N ALA A 173 31.62 0.91 -26.39
CA ALA A 173 30.16 0.90 -26.40
C ALA A 173 29.57 0.39 -25.07
N ALA A 174 30.18 -0.63 -24.47
CA ALA A 174 29.79 -1.15 -23.15
C ALA A 174 29.99 -0.08 -22.07
N LEU A 175 31.10 0.65 -22.11
CA LEU A 175 31.35 1.79 -21.22
C LEU A 175 30.24 2.84 -21.37
N GLU A 176 29.92 3.28 -22.60
CA GLU A 176 28.88 4.29 -22.83
C GLU A 176 27.49 3.87 -22.30
N SER A 177 27.17 2.58 -22.34
CA SER A 177 25.90 2.04 -21.81
C SER A 177 25.89 1.80 -20.29
N LEU A 178 27.04 1.92 -19.62
CA LEU A 178 27.20 1.57 -18.21
C LEU A 178 26.22 2.31 -17.28
N PRO A 179 26.00 3.64 -17.41
CA PRO A 179 25.07 4.32 -16.52
C PRO A 179 23.64 3.80 -16.58
N GLN A 180 23.16 3.50 -17.79
CA GLN A 180 21.81 2.97 -17.99
C GLN A 180 21.68 1.55 -17.40
N ARG A 181 22.72 0.72 -17.52
CA ARG A 181 22.73 -0.63 -16.94
C ARG A 181 22.68 -0.61 -15.42
N ILE A 182 23.48 0.25 -14.79
CA ILE A 182 23.49 0.39 -13.33
C ILE A 182 22.15 0.91 -12.83
N ASP A 183 21.56 1.91 -13.50
CA ASP A 183 20.24 2.41 -13.15
C ASP A 183 19.18 1.30 -13.20
N ILE A 184 19.13 0.52 -14.28
CA ILE A 184 18.20 -0.62 -14.41
C ILE A 184 18.43 -1.66 -13.29
N ALA A 185 19.69 -2.01 -13.01
CA ALA A 185 20.02 -2.98 -11.98
C ALA A 185 19.61 -2.50 -10.58
N LEU A 186 19.91 -1.24 -10.24
CA LEU A 186 19.54 -0.63 -8.96
C LEU A 186 18.02 -0.51 -8.81
N GLN A 187 17.30 -0.15 -9.88
CA GLN A 187 15.83 -0.15 -9.88
C GLN A 187 15.26 -1.55 -9.66
N GLY A 188 15.87 -2.58 -10.27
CA GLY A 188 15.51 -3.97 -10.05
C GLY A 188 15.69 -4.41 -8.59
N ILE A 189 16.83 -4.07 -7.98
CA ILE A 189 17.11 -4.34 -6.55
C ILE A 189 16.10 -3.61 -5.67
N ALA A 190 15.83 -2.33 -5.93
CA ALA A 190 14.87 -1.55 -5.16
C ALA A 190 13.44 -2.11 -5.26
N ALA A 191 13.00 -2.52 -6.45
CA ALA A 191 11.69 -3.13 -6.63
C ALA A 191 11.56 -4.47 -5.89
N ARG A 192 12.60 -5.31 -5.95
CA ARG A 192 12.66 -6.56 -5.19
C ARG A 192 12.62 -6.31 -3.68
N LEU A 193 13.43 -5.38 -3.20
CA LEU A 193 13.49 -4.98 -1.80
C LEU A 193 12.13 -4.49 -1.29
N SER A 194 11.45 -3.64 -2.06
CA SER A 194 10.10 -3.14 -1.74
C SER A 194 9.09 -4.28 -1.60
N GLY A 195 9.12 -5.26 -2.51
CA GLY A 195 8.27 -6.46 -2.44
C GLY A 195 8.56 -7.33 -1.22
N GLU A 196 9.85 -7.57 -0.93
CA GLU A 196 10.28 -8.36 0.24
C GLU A 196 9.91 -7.69 1.56
N LEU A 197 10.09 -6.36 1.67
CA LEU A 197 9.70 -5.56 2.83
C LEU A 197 8.20 -5.70 3.10
N HIS A 198 7.36 -5.54 2.07
CA HIS A 198 5.91 -5.66 2.21
C HIS A 198 5.49 -7.02 2.77
N GLN A 199 6.01 -8.12 2.19
CA GLN A 199 5.70 -9.47 2.66
C GLN A 199 6.17 -9.71 4.10
N ARG A 200 7.38 -9.27 4.43
CA ARG A 200 7.93 -9.41 5.79
C ARG A 200 7.10 -8.66 6.82
N PHE A 201 6.65 -7.45 6.50
CA PHE A 201 5.85 -6.68 7.44
C PHE A 201 4.48 -7.32 7.69
N VAL A 202 3.85 -7.93 6.69
CA VAL A 202 2.60 -8.70 6.86
C VAL A 202 2.83 -9.90 7.79
N LEU A 203 3.89 -10.68 7.55
CA LEU A 203 4.23 -11.83 8.38
C LEU A 203 4.59 -11.44 9.83
N LEU A 204 5.30 -10.32 10.00
CA LEU A 204 5.66 -9.79 11.31
C LEU A 204 4.42 -9.32 12.07
N ALA A 205 3.51 -8.60 11.40
CA ALA A 205 2.24 -8.22 11.98
C ALA A 205 1.44 -9.46 12.40
N GLU A 206 1.27 -10.45 11.52
CA GLU A 206 0.52 -11.66 11.82
C GLU A 206 1.11 -12.44 13.02
N ARG A 207 2.44 -12.59 13.06
CA ARG A 207 3.14 -13.29 14.16
C ARG A 207 2.93 -12.60 15.50
N VAL A 208 3.06 -11.28 15.56
CA VAL A 208 2.91 -10.52 16.81
C VAL A 208 1.45 -10.44 17.23
N LEU A 209 0.53 -10.24 16.29
CA LEU A 209 -0.90 -10.16 16.60
C LEU A 209 -1.45 -11.49 17.14
N ARG A 210 -0.98 -12.65 16.65
CA ARG A 210 -1.38 -13.98 17.15
C ARG A 210 -1.01 -14.21 18.61
N GLN A 211 -0.09 -13.44 19.18
CA GLN A 211 0.31 -13.55 20.59
C GLN A 211 -0.58 -12.72 21.53
N VAL A 212 -1.39 -11.79 21.01
CA VAL A 212 -2.11 -10.76 21.80
C VAL A 212 -3.61 -10.81 21.61
N PHE A 213 -4.05 -11.24 20.43
CA PHE A 213 -5.45 -11.17 20.01
C PHE A 213 -6.05 -12.57 19.87
N THR A 214 -7.34 -12.67 20.17
CA THR A 214 -8.16 -13.82 19.81
C THR A 214 -8.36 -13.85 18.29
N GLU A 215 -8.68 -15.02 17.72
CA GLU A 215 -8.75 -15.22 16.26
C GLU A 215 -9.65 -14.20 15.52
N ASP A 216 -10.76 -13.79 16.14
CA ASP A 216 -11.69 -12.79 15.57
C ASP A 216 -11.13 -11.36 15.58
N GLU A 217 -10.34 -11.01 16.59
CA GLU A 217 -9.67 -9.71 16.71
C GLU A 217 -8.43 -9.62 15.83
N LEU A 218 -7.74 -10.75 15.66
CA LEU A 218 -6.61 -10.93 14.77
C LEU A 218 -6.98 -10.54 13.34
N MET A 219 -8.12 -11.01 12.84
CA MET A 219 -8.56 -10.69 11.48
C MET A 219 -8.80 -9.19 11.30
N GLN A 220 -9.34 -8.50 12.30
CA GLN A 220 -9.61 -7.06 12.19
C GLN A 220 -8.32 -6.23 12.25
N ALA A 221 -7.44 -6.54 13.20
CA ALA A 221 -6.15 -5.86 13.36
C ALA A 221 -5.23 -6.12 12.15
N THR A 222 -5.17 -7.36 11.66
CA THR A 222 -4.37 -7.70 10.47
C THR A 222 -4.87 -6.97 9.23
N ASN A 223 -6.19 -6.79 9.08
CA ASN A 223 -6.76 -6.05 7.96
C ASN A 223 -6.48 -4.55 8.03
N SER A 224 -6.57 -3.93 9.20
CA SER A 224 -6.27 -2.50 9.38
C SER A 224 -4.78 -2.23 9.18
N ILE A 225 -3.91 -3.08 9.73
CA ILE A 225 -2.46 -3.02 9.55
C ILE A 225 -2.13 -3.22 8.07
N SER A 226 -2.63 -4.26 7.42
CA SER A 226 -2.43 -4.48 5.98
C SER A 226 -2.89 -3.31 5.12
N ALA A 227 -3.98 -2.63 5.49
CA ALA A 227 -4.44 -1.42 4.81
C ALA A 227 -3.50 -0.23 5.04
N GLY A 228 -3.04 -0.02 6.27
CA GLY A 228 -2.05 1.00 6.63
C GLY A 228 -0.72 0.79 5.91
N LEU A 229 -0.22 -0.44 5.85
CA LEU A 229 0.99 -0.79 5.10
C LEU A 229 0.83 -0.59 3.60
N ARG A 230 -0.33 -0.94 3.03
CA ARG A 230 -0.60 -0.65 1.61
C ARG A 230 -0.66 0.84 1.33
N ALA A 231 -1.18 1.66 2.26
CA ALA A 231 -1.16 3.11 2.14
C ALA A 231 0.26 3.67 2.19
N ALA A 232 1.06 3.23 3.18
CA ALA A 232 2.47 3.58 3.33
C ALA A 232 3.33 3.18 2.11
N ALA A 233 3.17 1.94 1.64
CA ALA A 233 3.85 1.41 0.46
C ALA A 233 3.45 2.14 -0.84
N SER A 234 2.24 2.69 -0.91
CA SER A 234 1.78 3.48 -2.07
C SER A 234 2.34 4.90 -2.13
N GLY A 235 3.20 5.30 -1.17
CA GLY A 235 3.79 6.64 -1.12
C GLY A 235 2.75 7.76 -0.96
N ARG A 236 1.50 7.41 -0.61
CA ARG A 236 0.51 8.40 -0.24
C ARG A 236 0.91 8.94 1.11
N ALA A 237 1.60 10.09 1.10
CA ALA A 237 1.68 10.98 2.23
C ALA A 237 0.29 11.01 2.88
N ARG A 238 0.23 10.63 4.16
CA ARG A 238 -0.98 10.69 4.96
C ARG A 238 -1.56 12.08 4.76
N ARG A 239 -2.75 12.15 4.18
CA ARG A 239 -3.59 13.32 4.37
C ARG A 239 -3.99 13.26 5.83
N ASP A 240 -3.43 14.18 6.61
CA ASP A 240 -3.56 14.25 8.05
C ASP A 240 -5.01 14.03 8.50
N ALA A 241 -5.23 12.94 9.24
CA ALA A 241 -6.36 12.80 10.12
C ALA A 241 -6.02 13.55 11.43
N ASN A 242 -5.91 14.88 11.33
CA ASN A 242 -5.99 15.80 12.46
C ASN A 242 -6.30 17.20 11.89
N GLN A 243 -7.55 17.63 12.04
CA GLN A 243 -8.05 18.89 11.50
C GLN A 243 -7.49 20.14 12.21
N ASP A 244 -6.67 19.98 13.26
CA ASP A 244 -6.14 21.12 14.04
C ASP A 244 -4.70 21.53 13.66
N GLY A 245 -4.04 20.83 12.73
CA GLY A 245 -2.69 21.18 12.25
C GLY A 245 -2.67 22.24 11.13
N ALA A 246 -3.80 22.49 10.47
CA ALA A 246 -3.88 23.39 9.33
C ALA A 246 -3.65 24.87 9.68
N LEU A 247 -3.79 25.24 10.96
CA LEU A 247 -3.59 26.62 11.43
C LEU A 247 -2.12 26.95 11.73
N LEU A 248 -1.27 25.93 11.97
CA LEU A 248 0.16 26.11 12.26
C LEU A 248 1.05 26.08 11.01
N MET A 249 0.50 25.70 9.85
CA MET A 249 1.19 25.79 8.56
C MET A 249 0.81 27.03 7.74
N ALA A 250 -0.05 27.90 8.29
CA ALA A 250 -0.33 29.22 7.71
C ALA A 250 0.70 30.29 8.14
N SER A 251 1.49 30.04 9.18
CA SER A 251 2.49 31.00 9.69
C SER A 251 3.89 30.84 9.10
N SER A 252 4.17 29.80 8.31
CA SER A 252 5.46 29.60 7.62
C SER A 252 5.41 29.74 6.10
N ALA A 253 4.22 29.98 5.53
CA ALA A 253 4.02 30.22 4.09
C ALA A 253 4.02 31.73 3.73
N GLY A 254 4.78 32.53 4.47
CA GLY A 254 4.71 33.99 4.45
C GLY A 254 5.89 34.72 3.80
N VAL A 255 6.66 34.12 2.88
CA VAL A 255 7.64 34.87 2.04
C VAL A 255 7.82 34.17 0.68
N ALA A 256 6.83 34.23 -0.22
CA ALA A 256 7.03 33.89 -1.65
C ALA A 256 5.95 34.49 -2.57
N MET A 257 5.36 35.63 -2.20
CA MET A 257 4.32 36.31 -2.99
C MET A 257 4.87 37.58 -3.65
N MET A 258 5.81 37.44 -4.59
CA MET A 258 6.05 38.43 -5.65
C MET A 258 6.92 37.83 -6.77
N ALA A 259 6.30 37.15 -7.74
CA ALA A 259 6.70 37.14 -9.16
C ALA A 259 5.78 36.20 -9.97
N GLY A 260 4.66 36.75 -10.43
CA GLY A 260 4.09 36.52 -11.76
C GLY A 260 3.94 35.10 -12.32
N ARG A 261 2.68 34.64 -12.34
CA ARG A 261 2.01 33.85 -13.39
C ARG A 261 2.33 32.35 -13.50
N ALA A 262 1.54 31.55 -12.79
CA ALA A 262 0.58 30.59 -13.38
C ALA A 262 0.04 29.64 -12.29
N VAL A 263 -1.13 29.98 -11.74
CA VAL A 263 -1.96 29.05 -10.94
C VAL A 263 -3.21 28.77 -11.77
N THR A 264 -3.30 27.57 -12.36
CA THR A 264 -4.57 26.86 -12.61
C THR A 264 -4.28 25.40 -12.96
N ALA A 265 -4.29 24.51 -11.95
CA ALA A 265 -4.84 23.14 -12.02
C ALA A 265 -4.48 22.39 -10.72
N GLY A 266 -5.52 22.02 -9.95
CA GLY A 266 -5.42 21.55 -8.58
C GLY A 266 -4.79 20.16 -8.37
N ALA A 267 -4.20 20.00 -7.18
CA ALA A 267 -4.28 18.85 -6.27
C ALA A 267 -4.22 17.40 -6.81
N GLY A 268 -3.61 17.15 -7.96
CA GLY A 268 -3.43 15.80 -8.54
C GLY A 268 -2.03 15.47 -9.05
N MET A 269 -1.04 16.35 -8.85
CA MET A 269 0.33 16.13 -9.33
C MET A 269 1.17 15.41 -8.27
N ILE A 270 0.91 14.13 -8.07
CA ILE A 270 1.94 13.22 -7.55
C ILE A 270 2.85 12.90 -8.74
N GLY A 271 3.99 13.58 -8.78
CA GLY A 271 5.20 13.04 -9.37
C GLY A 271 5.58 13.38 -10.80
N LEU A 272 5.41 14.64 -11.21
CA LEU A 272 6.13 15.19 -12.34
C LEU A 272 6.70 16.55 -11.94
N THR A 273 7.92 16.53 -11.40
CA THR A 273 8.77 17.73 -11.44
C THR A 273 9.10 17.98 -12.90
N ALA A 274 8.39 18.94 -13.49
CA ALA A 274 8.71 19.53 -14.76
C ALA A 274 10.07 20.24 -14.64
N VAL A 275 11.13 19.58 -15.10
CA VAL A 275 12.32 20.27 -15.60
C VAL A 275 12.46 19.90 -17.07
N ALA A 276 12.39 20.93 -17.89
CA ALA A 276 12.55 20.86 -19.33
C ALA A 276 13.83 20.11 -19.74
N GLY A 277 13.70 19.24 -20.74
CA GLY A 277 14.76 18.91 -21.69
C GLY A 277 16.09 18.42 -21.13
N SER A 278 16.16 17.17 -20.65
CA SER A 278 17.31 16.27 -20.81
C SER A 278 16.99 14.91 -20.17
N VAL A 279 17.72 13.88 -20.60
CA VAL A 279 17.50 12.44 -20.33
C VAL A 279 17.82 12.04 -18.87
N ALA A 280 17.36 12.83 -17.90
CA ALA A 280 17.60 12.64 -16.49
C ALA A 280 16.26 12.72 -15.74
N SER A 281 15.37 11.77 -16.06
CA SER A 281 14.16 11.55 -15.29
C SER A 281 14.57 11.14 -13.87
N VAL A 282 14.36 12.04 -12.91
CA VAL A 282 14.08 11.68 -11.52
C VAL A 282 12.82 10.82 -11.59
N ALA A 283 13.02 9.52 -11.76
CA ALA A 283 11.95 8.55 -11.80
C ALA A 283 11.46 8.42 -10.37
N LEU A 284 10.34 9.10 -10.07
CA LEU A 284 9.43 8.65 -9.04
C LEU A 284 8.89 7.29 -9.48
N THR A 285 9.65 6.25 -9.14
CA THR A 285 9.19 4.89 -9.31
C THR A 285 8.00 4.68 -8.38
N ALA A 286 7.00 3.96 -8.88
CA ALA A 286 5.78 3.61 -8.15
C ALA A 286 6.03 2.82 -6.85
N SER A 287 7.28 2.45 -6.56
CA SER A 287 7.74 1.81 -5.32
C SER A 287 8.11 2.79 -4.21
N GLY A 288 8.03 4.11 -4.43
CA GLY A 288 8.35 5.12 -3.41
C GLY A 288 9.83 5.25 -3.06
N VAL A 289 10.71 4.50 -3.74
CA VAL A 289 12.16 4.56 -3.57
C VAL A 289 12.73 5.48 -4.64
N GLY A 290 12.81 6.76 -4.33
CA GLY A 290 13.39 7.77 -5.22
C GLY A 290 14.90 7.63 -5.32
N ILE A 291 15.40 6.84 -6.26
CA ILE A 291 16.83 6.84 -6.61
C ILE A 291 17.09 8.08 -7.49
N GLY A 292 17.19 9.23 -6.84
CA GLY A 292 17.38 10.54 -7.48
C GLY A 292 18.81 10.84 -7.97
N LEU A 293 19.71 9.86 -8.02
CA LEU A 293 21.15 10.10 -8.16
C LEU A 293 21.73 9.92 -9.56
N ALA A 294 20.96 9.36 -10.49
CA ALA A 294 21.44 9.09 -11.84
C ALA A 294 21.83 10.39 -12.59
N ALA A 295 21.18 11.53 -12.33
CA ALA A 295 21.39 12.76 -13.10
C ALA A 295 22.77 13.42 -12.88
N ALA A 296 23.18 13.64 -11.63
CA ALA A 296 24.45 14.31 -11.30
C ALA A 296 25.66 13.42 -11.59
N ALA A 297 25.53 12.12 -11.34
CA ALA A 297 26.56 11.12 -11.64
C ALA A 297 26.73 10.93 -13.16
N PHE A 298 25.65 11.00 -13.95
CA PHE A 298 25.67 10.90 -15.42
C PHE A 298 26.34 12.11 -16.08
N LEU A 299 26.13 13.33 -15.55
CA LEU A 299 26.81 14.53 -16.05
C LEU A 299 28.33 14.49 -15.81
N LEU A 300 28.77 13.90 -14.70
CA LEU A 300 30.19 13.66 -14.42
C LEU A 300 30.78 12.54 -15.28
N TYR A 301 30.02 11.46 -15.52
CA TYR A 301 30.39 10.36 -16.42
C TYR A 301 30.72 10.87 -17.84
N ARG A 302 29.81 11.67 -18.42
CA ARG A 302 29.95 12.17 -19.79
C ARG A 302 31.11 13.16 -19.98
N ARG A 303 31.58 13.82 -18.92
CA ARG A 303 32.57 14.91 -19.02
C ARG A 303 34.02 14.46 -18.82
N LYS A 304 34.27 13.34 -18.15
CA LYS A 304 35.64 12.89 -17.79
C LYS A 304 35.90 11.37 -17.83
N ILE A 305 34.87 10.53 -18.02
CA ILE A 305 34.97 9.06 -17.83
C ILE A 305 34.78 8.28 -19.15
N GLN A 306 34.38 8.95 -20.24
CA GLN A 306 34.27 8.36 -21.57
C GLN A 306 35.65 7.98 -22.15
N GLY A 307 36.14 6.79 -21.81
CA GLY A 307 37.32 6.18 -22.42
C GLY A 307 38.29 5.54 -21.43
N ASP A 308 38.18 5.86 -20.13
CA ASP A 308 39.06 5.28 -19.11
C ASP A 308 38.32 4.25 -18.24
N ARG A 309 38.77 2.99 -18.34
CA ARG A 309 38.24 1.87 -17.54
C ARG A 309 38.48 2.07 -16.04
N GLN A 310 39.59 2.68 -15.64
CA GLN A 310 39.89 2.91 -14.22
C GLN A 310 38.93 3.93 -13.62
N ALA A 311 38.67 5.03 -14.35
CA ALA A 311 37.69 6.01 -13.95
C ALA A 311 36.26 5.43 -13.89
N ALA A 312 35.91 4.51 -14.80
CA ALA A 312 34.64 3.80 -14.77
C ALA A 312 34.50 2.90 -13.52
N LYS A 313 35.54 2.13 -13.18
CA LYS A 313 35.56 1.29 -11.95
C LYS A 313 35.34 2.13 -10.69
N GLN A 314 36.07 3.24 -10.52
CA GLN A 314 35.90 4.14 -9.38
C GLN A 314 34.49 4.75 -9.31
N TRP A 315 33.91 5.06 -10.47
CA TRP A 315 32.55 5.60 -10.55
C TRP A 315 31.50 4.56 -10.12
N VAL A 316 31.62 3.29 -10.56
CA VAL A 316 30.73 2.21 -10.13
C VAL A 316 30.74 2.05 -8.61
N GLN A 317 31.92 1.98 -8.01
CA GLN A 317 32.07 1.83 -6.55
C GLN A 317 31.40 2.98 -5.79
N ARG A 318 31.56 4.22 -6.29
CA ARG A 318 30.92 5.39 -5.68
C ARG A 318 29.40 5.34 -5.78
N VAL A 319 28.87 5.03 -6.96
CA VAL A 319 27.42 4.94 -7.19
C VAL A 319 26.79 3.83 -6.34
N ILE A 320 27.43 2.68 -6.23
CA ILE A 320 26.94 1.57 -5.40
C ILE A 320 27.00 1.92 -3.91
N ALA A 321 28.08 2.56 -3.45
CA ALA A 321 28.19 3.03 -2.07
C ALA A 321 27.10 4.05 -1.71
N GLU A 322 26.79 4.97 -2.62
CA GLU A 322 25.75 5.97 -2.44
C GLU A 322 24.34 5.35 -2.49
N ALA A 323 24.09 4.46 -3.45
CA ALA A 323 22.86 3.68 -3.52
C ALA A 323 22.64 2.85 -2.24
N ARG A 324 23.72 2.26 -1.69
CA ARG A 324 23.67 1.55 -0.41
C ARG A 324 23.27 2.46 0.73
N ALA A 325 23.81 3.67 0.82
CA ALA A 325 23.47 4.61 1.89
C ALA A 325 21.97 4.98 1.81
N ASN A 326 21.50 5.40 0.64
CA ASN A 326 20.10 5.81 0.44
C ASN A 326 19.11 4.67 0.68
N LEU A 327 19.41 3.47 0.18
CA LEU A 327 18.53 2.31 0.39
C LEU A 327 18.51 1.88 1.87
N ASN A 328 19.61 2.01 2.60
CA ASN A 328 19.62 1.75 4.05
C ASN A 328 18.83 2.78 4.85
N GLU A 329 18.89 4.05 4.46
CA GLU A 329 18.08 5.12 5.05
C GLU A 329 16.59 4.87 4.81
N GLU A 330 16.21 4.57 3.57
CA GLU A 330 14.83 4.24 3.20
C GLU A 330 14.31 3.01 3.97
N ILE A 331 15.11 1.94 4.09
CA ILE A 331 14.78 0.79 4.95
C ILE A 331 14.52 1.28 6.39
N GLY A 332 15.41 2.09 6.95
CA GLY A 332 15.26 2.66 8.29
C GLY A 332 13.97 3.44 8.47
N PHE A 333 13.63 4.27 7.49
CA PHE A 333 12.40 5.05 7.46
C PHE A 333 11.15 4.14 7.42
N ARG A 334 11.11 3.17 6.50
CA ARG A 334 9.98 2.24 6.36
C ARG A 334 9.74 1.38 7.59
N PHE A 335 10.79 0.90 8.23
CA PHE A 335 10.67 0.15 9.48
C PHE A 335 10.11 1.03 10.61
N THR A 336 10.56 2.28 10.71
CA THR A 336 10.01 3.25 11.68
C THR A 336 8.53 3.54 11.42
N GLU A 337 8.14 3.69 10.14
CA GLU A 337 6.75 3.92 9.74
C GLU A 337 5.85 2.73 10.13
N VAL A 338 6.33 1.50 9.92
CA VAL A 338 5.60 0.28 10.31
C VAL A 338 5.48 0.15 11.82
N GLU A 339 6.54 0.43 12.59
CA GLU A 339 6.46 0.47 14.05
C GLU A 339 5.41 1.49 14.52
N PHE A 340 5.36 2.68 13.90
CA PHE A 340 4.36 3.70 14.21
C PHE A 340 2.93 3.20 13.91
N VAL A 341 2.70 2.65 12.72
CA VAL A 341 1.38 2.14 12.32
C VAL A 341 0.94 1.01 13.24
N PHE A 342 1.85 0.12 13.62
CA PHE A 342 1.54 -0.97 14.53
C PHE A 342 1.19 -0.45 15.94
N ASN A 343 2.01 0.41 16.53
CA ASN A 343 1.75 0.95 17.86
C ASN A 343 0.44 1.74 17.90
N SER A 344 0.19 2.62 16.91
CA SER A 344 -1.06 3.39 16.85
C SER A 344 -2.29 2.51 16.66
N THR A 345 -2.24 1.49 15.81
CA THR A 345 -3.38 0.58 15.62
C THR A 345 -3.65 -0.30 16.85
N LEU A 346 -2.60 -0.68 17.57
CA LEU A 346 -2.70 -1.41 18.84
C LEU A 346 -3.28 -0.53 19.95
N ASP A 347 -2.84 0.72 20.06
CA ASP A 347 -3.39 1.69 21.02
C ASP A 347 -4.87 1.99 20.71
N ASP A 348 -5.22 2.26 19.45
CA ASP A 348 -6.62 2.46 19.02
C ASP A 348 -7.51 1.25 19.36
N ALA A 349 -6.99 0.03 19.17
CA ALA A 349 -7.72 -1.20 19.49
C ALA A 349 -7.94 -1.35 21.01
N LEU A 350 -6.95 -0.97 21.82
CA LEU A 350 -7.06 -1.00 23.28
C LEU A 350 -8.04 0.05 23.80
N GLU A 351 -7.99 1.29 23.29
CA GLU A 351 -8.90 2.37 23.68
C GLU A 351 -10.35 2.03 23.34
N ARG A 352 -10.62 1.51 22.14
CA ARG A 352 -11.98 1.11 21.74
C ARG A 352 -12.55 0.04 22.69
N ARG A 353 -11.71 -0.88 23.15
CA ARG A 353 -12.15 -1.94 24.05
C ARG A 353 -12.34 -1.47 25.48
N ALA A 354 -11.52 -0.56 25.96
CA ALA A 354 -11.73 0.10 27.25
C ALA A 354 -13.09 0.83 27.26
N ALA A 355 -13.38 1.58 26.19
CA ALA A 355 -14.67 2.26 26.01
C ALA A 355 -15.86 1.28 25.97
N GLU A 356 -15.70 0.10 25.35
CA GLU A 356 -16.72 -0.94 25.33
C GLU A 356 -17.00 -1.50 26.74
N PHE A 357 -15.96 -1.76 27.54
CA PHE A 357 -16.14 -2.16 28.93
C PHE A 357 -16.79 -1.06 29.80
N ASP A 358 -16.44 0.21 29.59
CA ASP A 358 -17.07 1.33 30.27
C ASP A 358 -18.56 1.44 29.96
N ALA A 359 -18.93 1.27 28.69
CA ALA A 359 -20.33 1.24 28.26
C ALA A 359 -21.10 0.10 28.94
N ARG A 360 -20.52 -1.10 29.01
CA ARG A 360 -21.14 -2.27 29.66
C ARG A 360 -21.33 -2.07 31.17
N ILE A 361 -20.33 -1.52 31.86
CA ILE A 361 -20.44 -1.23 33.30
C ILE A 361 -21.52 -0.19 33.55
N SER A 362 -21.53 0.90 32.78
CA SER A 362 -22.59 1.92 32.88
C SER A 362 -23.96 1.32 32.60
N ALA A 363 -24.08 0.44 31.61
CA ALA A 363 -25.33 -0.25 31.28
C ALA A 363 -25.82 -1.15 32.43
N ALA A 364 -24.90 -1.90 33.07
CA ALA A 364 -25.20 -2.76 34.22
C ALA A 364 -25.57 -1.96 35.48
N GLU A 365 -24.88 -0.85 35.77
CA GLU A 365 -25.24 0.04 36.89
C GLU A 365 -26.60 0.69 36.70
N ASN A 366 -26.89 1.13 35.47
CA ASN A 366 -28.20 1.66 35.11
C ASN A 366 -29.30 0.58 35.12
N ALA A 367 -28.95 -0.68 34.83
CA ALA A 367 -29.86 -1.83 34.93
C ALA A 367 -30.25 -2.13 36.38
N ALA A 368 -29.25 -2.15 37.27
CA ALA A 368 -29.42 -2.39 38.69
C ALA A 368 -30.32 -1.33 39.35
N LYS A 369 -30.20 -0.07 38.91
CA LYS A 369 -31.04 1.06 39.38
C LYS A 369 -32.43 1.13 38.73
N ALA A 370 -32.66 0.46 37.61
CA ALA A 370 -33.94 0.51 36.90
C ALA A 370 -34.98 -0.44 37.52
N ASP A 371 -36.25 -0.07 37.45
CA ASP A 371 -37.38 -0.85 37.98
C ASP A 371 -37.68 -2.11 37.12
N GLN A 372 -38.32 -3.15 37.67
CA GLN A 372 -38.48 -4.45 36.99
C GLN A 372 -39.22 -4.35 35.64
N ALA A 373 -40.21 -3.45 35.53
CA ALA A 373 -40.91 -3.14 34.29
C ALA A 373 -40.03 -2.40 33.26
N ALA A 374 -39.14 -1.51 33.72
CA ALA A 374 -38.17 -0.82 32.87
C ALA A 374 -37.09 -1.77 32.34
N ARG A 375 -36.70 -2.79 33.13
CA ARG A 375 -35.76 -3.86 32.74
C ARG A 375 -36.34 -4.74 31.64
N ALA A 376 -37.58 -5.22 31.80
CA ALA A 376 -38.25 -6.01 30.76
C ALA A 376 -38.38 -5.25 29.44
N LYS A 377 -38.71 -3.95 29.50
CA LYS A 377 -38.77 -3.08 28.31
C LYS A 377 -37.41 -2.89 27.65
N LYS A 378 -36.33 -2.74 28.43
CA LYS A 378 -34.95 -2.66 27.89
C LYS A 378 -34.45 -3.97 27.29
N GLN A 379 -34.72 -5.11 27.92
CA GLN A 379 -34.38 -6.42 27.35
C GLN A 379 -35.10 -6.66 26.02
N ALA A 380 -36.39 -6.30 25.93
CA ALA A 380 -37.14 -6.37 24.67
C ALA A 380 -36.54 -5.47 23.58
N ALA A 381 -36.14 -4.24 23.94
CA ALA A 381 -35.48 -3.31 23.01
C ALA A 381 -34.08 -3.80 22.55
N LEU A 382 -33.27 -4.36 23.46
CA LEU A 382 -31.96 -4.95 23.12
C LEU A 382 -32.10 -6.18 22.24
N LYS A 383 -33.10 -7.04 22.50
CA LYS A 383 -33.42 -8.20 21.65
C LYS A 383 -33.80 -7.77 20.23
N GLN A 384 -34.69 -6.78 20.11
CA GLN A 384 -35.08 -6.21 18.81
C GLN A 384 -33.86 -5.60 18.09
N ARG A 385 -32.99 -4.89 18.81
CA ARG A 385 -31.77 -4.31 18.25
C ARG A 385 -30.82 -5.40 17.74
N ARG A 386 -30.54 -6.44 18.54
CA ARG A 386 -29.74 -7.60 18.12
C ARG A 386 -30.30 -8.24 16.86
N ASP A 387 -31.59 -8.55 16.84
CA ASP A 387 -32.23 -9.23 15.71
C ASP A 387 -32.16 -8.37 14.44
N SER A 388 -32.34 -7.05 14.56
CA SER A 388 -32.19 -6.12 13.44
C SER A 388 -30.74 -6.06 12.92
N MET A 389 -29.73 -6.11 13.80
CA MET A 389 -28.32 -6.11 13.39
C MET A 389 -27.92 -7.44 12.76
N ALA A 390 -28.39 -8.57 13.30
CA ALA A 390 -28.18 -9.89 12.73
C ALA A 390 -28.82 -10.03 11.33
N GLN A 391 -30.01 -9.47 11.12
CA GLN A 391 -30.64 -9.40 9.80
C GLN A 391 -29.82 -8.55 8.83
N LYS A 392 -29.30 -7.39 9.27
CA LYS A 392 -28.41 -6.56 8.44
C LYS A 392 -27.12 -7.28 8.07
N VAL A 393 -26.52 -8.04 8.99
CA VAL A 393 -25.34 -8.87 8.68
C VAL A 393 -25.66 -9.89 7.57
N LYS A 394 -26.80 -10.58 7.64
CA LYS A 394 -27.24 -11.51 6.58
C LYS A 394 -27.43 -10.82 5.23
N GLN A 395 -28.07 -9.65 5.21
CA GLN A 395 -28.24 -8.86 4.00
C GLN A 395 -26.89 -8.42 3.40
N LEU A 396 -25.95 -8.00 4.24
CA LEU A 396 -24.61 -7.62 3.79
C LEU A 396 -23.81 -8.84 3.29
N ASP A 397 -24.00 -10.02 3.87
CA ASP A 397 -23.40 -11.27 3.39
C ASP A 397 -23.91 -11.66 2.00
N GLU A 398 -25.20 -11.47 1.72
CA GLU A 398 -25.76 -11.65 0.38
C GLU A 398 -25.19 -10.65 -0.63
N VAL A 399 -25.01 -9.38 -0.23
CA VAL A 399 -24.39 -8.36 -1.09
C VAL A 399 -22.91 -8.70 -1.33
N LEU A 400 -22.17 -9.15 -0.33
CA LEU A 400 -20.77 -9.57 -0.48
C LEU A 400 -20.64 -10.79 -1.38
N ALA A 401 -21.55 -11.75 -1.30
CA ALA A 401 -21.60 -12.91 -2.19
C ALA A 401 -21.82 -12.47 -3.66
N LYS A 402 -22.78 -11.58 -3.91
CA LYS A 402 -23.03 -10.99 -5.24
C LYS A 402 -21.87 -10.11 -5.72
N ALA A 403 -21.18 -9.43 -4.82
CA ALA A 403 -20.01 -8.62 -5.18
C ALA A 403 -18.82 -9.50 -5.57
N ARG A 404 -18.63 -10.67 -4.94
CA ARG A 404 -17.58 -11.63 -5.33
C ARG A 404 -17.75 -12.12 -6.77
N THR A 405 -18.98 -12.36 -7.22
CA THR A 405 -19.23 -12.77 -8.62
C THR A 405 -19.01 -11.64 -9.64
N LEU A 406 -18.93 -10.39 -9.19
CA LEU A 406 -18.71 -9.21 -10.05
C LEU A 406 -17.25 -8.77 -10.13
N VAL A 407 -16.42 -9.18 -9.16
CA VAL A 407 -14.96 -8.99 -9.25
C VAL A 407 -14.42 -10.12 -10.13
N PRO A 408 -13.83 -9.83 -11.29
CA PRO A 408 -13.16 -10.86 -12.07
C PRO A 408 -11.92 -11.30 -11.27
N GLY A 409 -12.07 -12.42 -10.56
CA GLY A 409 -10.98 -13.21 -10.01
C GLY A 409 -11.01 -14.55 -10.72
N ASP A 410 -9.88 -14.86 -11.35
CA ASP A 410 -9.49 -16.10 -12.03
C ASP A 410 -10.61 -17.14 -12.16
N GLU A 411 -11.12 -17.28 -13.40
CA GLU A 411 -11.77 -18.52 -13.81
C GLU A 411 -10.84 -19.66 -13.39
N GLU A 412 -11.43 -20.60 -12.65
CA GLU A 412 -10.85 -21.87 -12.26
C GLU A 412 -10.00 -22.40 -13.42
N SER A 413 -8.71 -22.60 -13.15
CA SER A 413 -7.87 -23.46 -13.95
C SER A 413 -8.35 -24.90 -13.78
N ASP A 414 -9.47 -25.23 -14.43
CA ASP A 414 -9.79 -26.60 -14.80
C ASP A 414 -9.13 -26.86 -16.17
N GLY A 415 -8.05 -27.64 -16.13
CA GLY A 415 -7.23 -28.04 -17.27
C GLY A 415 -5.83 -28.45 -16.85
#